data_AF-A0A7J9VJ28-F1
#
_entry.id   AF-A0A7J9VJ28-F1
#
_cell.length_a   1.000
_cell.length_b   1.000
_cell.length_c   1.000
_cell.angle_alpha   90.00
_cell.angle_beta   90.00
_cell.angle_gamma   90.00
#
_symmetry.space_group_name_H-M   'P 1'
#
loop_
_entity.id
_entity.type
_entity.pdbx_description
1 polymer ?
#
loop_
_entity_poly.entity_id
_entity_poly.type
_entity_poly.pdbx_seq_one_letter_code
_entity_poly.pdbx_strand_id
1 'polypeptide(L)'
;MNPRRDVWIWLGIGVVALAAAVMSFDALRRLAVRAGVVAELAWLLPLAIDAAVLVATRAWLVGYTSARVSGYARNLAFGALTLSVAGNAAEHGMAAYAIATPWWVVVAVSAVPPTMLGAIAHLAALAATERHTTDTAATDRQPVSATATTQRHTDSAPSTSDDAATRAAAPPDPTLAATSEHAALPPGGKAARMRATFERYRDEGRLDELTGAALARSADATPSLGRRYLAQWRAELDTVADTDEHAA
;
A
#
# COMPACT_ATOMS: atom_id res chain seq x y z
N MET A 1 21.25 -3.60 39.14
CA MET A 1 20.77 -2.28 38.68
C MET A 1 19.96 -1.66 39.82
N ASN A 2 20.30 -0.45 40.30
CA ASN A 2 19.57 0.15 41.42
C ASN A 2 18.22 0.71 40.91
N PRO A 3 17.07 0.21 41.39
CA PRO A 3 15.76 0.61 40.88
C PRO A 3 15.52 2.12 41.02
N ARG A 4 16.14 2.78 42.01
CA ARG A 4 16.07 4.24 42.18
C ARG A 4 16.84 5.04 41.13
N ARG A 5 17.95 4.51 40.59
CA ARG A 5 18.71 5.21 39.53
C ARG A 5 17.98 5.12 38.19
N ASP A 6 17.27 4.02 37.96
CA ASP A 6 16.49 3.80 36.76
C ASP A 6 15.28 4.75 36.69
N VAL A 7 14.56 4.96 37.81
CA VAL A 7 13.43 5.91 37.86
C VAL A 7 13.82 7.33 37.46
N TRP A 8 14.98 7.84 37.91
CA TRP A 8 15.43 9.17 37.52
C TRP A 8 15.81 9.27 36.04
N ILE A 9 16.39 8.21 35.47
CA ILE A 9 16.70 8.14 34.04
C ILE A 9 15.40 8.13 33.23
N TRP A 10 14.44 7.27 33.58
CA TRP A 10 13.13 7.21 32.91
C TRP A 10 12.35 8.51 33.05
N LEU A 11 12.38 9.16 34.22
CA LEU A 11 11.77 10.47 34.42
C LEU A 11 12.44 11.54 33.54
N GLY A 12 13.77 11.57 33.50
CA GLY A 12 14.51 12.49 32.64
C GLY A 12 14.21 12.28 31.15
N ILE A 13 14.18 11.03 30.69
CA ILE A 13 13.78 10.67 29.32
C ILE A 13 12.35 11.14 29.05
N GLY A 14 11.42 10.92 29.98
CA GLY A 14 10.03 11.34 29.83
C GLY A 14 9.88 12.86 29.68
N VAL A 15 10.60 13.64 30.48
CA VAL A 15 10.60 15.11 30.41
C VAL A 15 11.15 15.60 29.07
N VAL A 16 12.30 15.07 28.64
CA VAL A 16 12.92 15.46 27.36
C VAL A 16 12.03 15.05 26.19
N ALA A 17 11.46 13.85 26.22
CA ALA A 17 10.56 13.36 25.19
C ALA A 17 9.28 14.22 25.09
N LEU A 18 8.69 14.60 26.23
CA LEU A 18 7.51 15.46 26.24
C LEU A 18 7.83 16.86 25.70
N ALA A 19 8.93 17.46 26.13
CA ALA A 19 9.34 18.78 25.63
C ALA A 19 9.60 18.75 24.11
N ALA A 20 10.29 17.71 23.63
CA ALA A 20 10.52 17.50 22.20
C ALA A 20 9.20 17.29 21.43
N ALA A 21 8.28 16.49 21.97
CA ALA A 21 6.97 16.25 21.37
C ALA A 21 6.14 17.54 21.27
N VAL A 22 6.09 18.35 22.33
CA VAL A 22 5.34 19.62 22.32
C VAL A 22 5.91 20.62 21.31
N MET A 23 7.24 20.76 21.24
CA MET A 23 7.87 21.63 20.23
C MET A 23 7.64 21.14 18.81
N SER A 24 7.75 19.83 18.58
CA SER A 24 7.47 19.21 17.29
C SER A 24 6.00 19.39 16.88
N PHE A 25 5.09 19.24 17.83
CA PHE A 25 3.66 19.41 17.63
C PHE A 25 3.32 20.83 17.17
N ASP A 26 3.89 21.86 17.82
CA ASP A 26 3.66 23.25 17.44
C ASP A 26 4.23 23.56 16.04
N ALA A 27 5.44 23.08 15.73
CA ALA A 27 6.05 23.25 14.42
C ALA A 27 5.20 22.61 13.31
N LEU A 28 4.77 21.36 13.48
CA LEU A 28 3.92 20.67 12.51
C LEU A 28 2.54 21.32 12.39
N ARG A 29 1.96 21.82 13.49
CA ARG A 29 0.71 22.58 13.44
C ARG A 29 0.87 23.86 12.62
N ARG A 30 1.95 24.63 12.83
CA ARG A 30 2.24 25.84 12.04
C ARG A 30 2.46 25.51 10.58
N LEU A 31 3.14 24.39 10.29
CA LEU A 31 3.29 23.88 8.93
C LEU A 31 1.94 23.61 8.26
N ALA A 32 1.00 22.99 8.98
CA ALA A 32 -0.35 22.73 8.47
C ALA A 32 -1.10 24.02 8.13
N VAL A 33 -1.02 25.03 9.01
CA VAL A 33 -1.62 26.35 8.75
C VAL A 33 -1.01 27.00 7.51
N ARG A 34 0.32 26.96 7.38
CA ARG A 34 1.02 27.47 6.19
C ARG A 34 0.67 26.69 4.92
N ALA A 35 0.34 25.42 5.05
CA ALA A 35 -0.16 24.58 3.97
C ALA A 35 -1.65 24.81 3.63
N GLY A 36 -2.32 25.78 4.27
CA GLY A 36 -3.71 26.13 3.96
C GLY A 36 -4.76 25.33 4.74
N VAL A 37 -4.37 24.54 5.74
CA VAL A 37 -5.32 23.92 6.68
C VAL A 37 -5.84 25.01 7.62
N VAL A 38 -7.16 25.04 7.86
CA VAL A 38 -7.74 25.98 8.82
C VAL A 38 -7.14 25.76 10.22
N ALA A 39 -6.88 26.86 10.95
CA ALA A 39 -6.13 26.82 12.21
C ALA A 39 -6.75 25.88 13.27
N GLU A 40 -8.08 25.75 13.27
CA GLU A 40 -8.83 24.88 14.18
C GLU A 40 -8.63 23.38 13.91
N LEU A 41 -8.25 22.98 12.69
CA LEU A 41 -7.97 21.59 12.32
C LEU A 41 -6.48 21.29 12.17
N ALA A 42 -5.62 22.31 12.14
CA ALA A 42 -4.18 22.17 11.94
C ALA A 42 -3.48 21.25 12.96
N TRP A 43 -4.04 21.12 14.18
CA TRP A 43 -3.53 20.24 15.23
C TRP A 43 -3.73 18.75 14.93
N LEU A 44 -4.61 18.40 13.99
CA LEU A 44 -4.83 17.00 13.58
C LEU A 44 -3.65 16.43 12.81
N LEU A 45 -2.87 17.27 12.12
CA LEU A 45 -1.68 16.82 11.38
C LEU A 45 -0.62 16.20 12.30
N PRO A 46 -0.08 16.90 13.32
CA PRO A 46 0.88 16.28 14.23
C PRO A 46 0.27 15.11 14.99
N LEU A 47 -1.01 15.19 15.38
CA LEU A 47 -1.69 14.09 16.06
C LEU A 47 -1.72 12.80 15.22
N ALA A 48 -2.00 12.91 13.91
CA ALA A 48 -2.02 11.75 13.02
C ALA A 48 -0.64 11.09 12.89
N ILE A 49 0.42 11.90 12.83
CA ILE A 49 1.80 11.40 12.79
C ILE A 49 2.14 10.70 14.11
N ASP A 50 1.85 11.33 15.25
CA ASP A 50 2.15 10.78 16.58
C ASP A 50 1.37 9.47 16.83
N ALA A 51 0.09 9.43 16.46
CA ALA A 51 -0.72 8.21 16.54
C ALA A 51 -0.12 7.08 15.69
N ALA A 52 0.35 7.38 14.48
CA ALA A 52 1.02 6.39 13.63
C ALA A 52 2.32 5.88 14.26
N VAL A 53 3.17 6.76 14.80
CA VAL A 53 4.40 6.37 15.50
C VAL A 53 4.07 5.49 16.70
N LEU A 54 3.10 5.86 17.54
CA LEU A 54 2.72 5.10 18.73
C LEU A 54 2.17 3.71 18.38
N VAL A 55 1.25 3.63 17.41
CA VAL A 55 0.66 2.36 16.96
C VAL A 55 1.73 1.46 16.34
N ALA A 56 2.56 2.00 15.46
CA ALA A 56 3.64 1.26 14.81
C ALA A 56 4.69 0.78 15.82
N THR A 57 5.12 1.65 16.74
CA THR A 57 6.09 1.32 17.79
C THR A 57 5.53 0.27 18.74
N ARG A 58 4.26 0.38 19.13
CA ARG A 58 3.60 -0.63 19.96
C ARG A 58 3.52 -1.97 19.24
N ALA A 59 3.11 -1.98 17.98
CA ALA A 59 3.05 -3.21 17.17
C ALA A 59 4.43 -3.85 16.99
N TRP A 60 5.48 -3.04 16.88
CA TRP A 60 6.86 -3.51 16.79
C TRP A 60 7.39 -4.08 18.11
N LEU A 61 7.18 -3.39 19.24
CA LEU A 61 7.81 -3.73 20.53
C LEU A 61 7.00 -4.71 21.39
N VAL A 62 5.66 -4.65 21.33
CA VAL A 62 4.77 -5.49 22.14
C VAL A 62 4.37 -6.77 21.38
N GLY A 63 4.59 -6.82 20.07
CA GLY A 63 4.08 -7.87 19.20
C GLY A 63 4.78 -9.22 19.36
N TYR A 64 4.11 -10.18 20.00
CA TYR A 64 4.23 -11.63 19.74
C TYR A 64 3.77 -11.97 18.30
N THR A 65 4.32 -11.30 17.29
CA THR A 65 3.84 -11.30 15.90
C THR A 65 4.97 -11.73 14.98
N SER A 66 4.65 -12.19 13.77
CA SER A 66 5.67 -12.69 12.84
C SER A 66 6.68 -11.60 12.46
N ALA A 67 7.84 -12.03 11.94
CA ALA A 67 8.85 -11.12 11.39
C ALA A 67 8.28 -10.15 10.32
N ARG A 68 7.18 -10.52 9.65
CA ARG A 68 6.53 -9.70 8.63
C ARG A 68 5.81 -8.49 9.21
N VAL A 69 4.93 -8.71 10.20
CA VAL A 69 4.22 -7.60 10.89
C VAL A 69 5.23 -6.71 11.63
N SER A 70 6.18 -7.30 12.36
CA SER A 70 7.21 -6.56 13.08
C SER A 70 8.10 -5.73 12.13
N GLY A 71 8.46 -6.29 10.97
CA GLY A 71 9.22 -5.58 9.94
C GLY A 71 8.46 -4.39 9.33
N TYR A 72 7.17 -4.57 9.01
CA TYR A 72 6.34 -3.48 8.50
C TYR A 72 6.13 -2.39 9.57
N ALA A 73 5.80 -2.78 10.79
CA ALA A 73 5.63 -1.87 11.92
C ALA A 73 6.90 -1.04 12.19
N ARG A 74 8.08 -1.68 12.18
CA ARG A 74 9.36 -0.99 12.32
C ARG A 74 9.58 0.03 11.20
N ASN A 75 9.36 -0.35 9.95
CA ASN A 75 9.53 0.55 8.81
C ASN A 75 8.55 1.73 8.87
N LEU A 76 7.31 1.47 9.28
CA LEU A 76 6.30 2.51 9.48
C LEU A 76 6.69 3.49 10.60
N ALA A 77 7.19 2.97 11.73
CA ALA A 77 7.66 3.81 12.84
C ALA A 77 8.81 4.74 12.41
N PHE A 78 9.82 4.20 11.72
CA PHE A 78 10.92 5.01 11.18
C PHE A 78 10.46 5.99 10.10
N GLY A 79 9.54 5.59 9.23
CA GLY A 79 8.96 6.46 8.21
C GLY A 79 8.22 7.65 8.82
N ALA A 80 7.37 7.41 9.83
CA ALA A 80 6.64 8.46 10.52
C ALA A 80 7.56 9.37 11.34
N LEU A 81 8.59 8.83 12.00
CA LEU A 81 9.64 9.63 12.66
C LEU A 81 10.39 10.52 11.67
N THR A 82 10.80 9.96 10.52
CA THR A 82 11.50 10.72 9.47
C THR A 82 10.60 11.84 8.93
N LEU A 83 9.31 11.56 8.72
CA LEU A 83 8.34 12.56 8.30
C LEU A 83 8.17 13.69 9.33
N SER A 84 8.15 13.35 10.62
CA SER A 84 8.09 14.34 11.71
C SER A 84 9.31 15.27 11.68
N VAL A 85 10.51 14.71 11.61
CA VAL A 85 11.77 15.49 11.52
C VAL A 85 11.80 16.35 10.25
N ALA A 86 11.40 15.79 9.11
CA ALA A 86 11.33 16.53 7.85
C ALA A 86 10.32 17.69 7.91
N GLY A 87 9.15 17.48 8.51
CA GLY A 87 8.14 18.53 8.72
C GLY A 87 8.65 19.65 9.64
N ASN A 88 9.34 19.30 10.72
CA ASN A 88 9.99 20.26 11.61
C ASN A 88 11.03 21.10 10.86
N ALA A 89 11.91 20.45 10.10
CA ALA A 89 12.94 21.12 9.31
C ALA A 89 12.33 22.03 8.22
N ALA A 90 11.25 21.57 7.57
CA ALA A 90 10.54 22.35 6.57
C ALA A 90 9.92 23.61 7.18
N GLU A 91 9.25 23.50 8.32
CA GLU A 91 8.64 24.67 8.99
C GLU A 91 9.71 25.68 9.41
N HIS A 92 10.75 25.24 10.12
CA HIS A 92 11.81 26.13 10.60
C HIS A 92 12.60 26.74 9.44
N GLY A 93 12.89 25.95 8.40
CA GLY A 93 13.56 26.45 7.20
C GLY A 93 12.72 27.53 6.50
N MET A 94 11.42 27.27 6.29
CA MET A 94 10.55 28.27 5.69
C MET A 94 10.34 29.50 6.58
N ALA A 95 10.37 29.35 7.91
CA ALA A 95 10.28 30.46 8.83
C ALA A 95 11.57 31.31 8.83
N ALA A 96 12.73 30.67 8.90
CA ALA A 96 14.04 31.33 8.95
C ALA A 96 14.34 32.13 7.67
N TYR A 97 13.94 31.61 6.51
CA TYR A 97 14.20 32.23 5.20
C TYR A 97 12.98 32.98 4.62
N ALA A 98 11.90 33.15 5.39
CA ALA A 98 10.65 33.78 4.93
C ALA A 98 10.13 33.22 3.59
N ILE A 99 10.29 31.91 3.37
CA ILE A 99 9.89 31.24 2.13
C ILE A 99 8.36 31.07 2.13
N ALA A 100 7.73 31.48 1.02
CA ALA A 100 6.33 31.18 0.76
C ALA A 100 6.14 29.68 0.57
N THR A 101 5.06 29.12 1.12
CA THR A 101 4.83 27.66 1.08
C THR A 101 4.63 27.20 -0.36
N PRO A 102 5.55 26.38 -0.90
CA PRO A 102 5.43 25.92 -2.27
C PRO A 102 4.31 24.88 -2.40
N TRP A 103 3.70 24.79 -3.59
CA TRP A 103 2.54 23.94 -3.84
C TRP A 103 2.76 22.46 -3.47
N TRP A 104 3.98 21.95 -3.66
CA TRP A 104 4.29 20.56 -3.36
C TRP A 104 4.30 20.27 -1.85
N VAL A 105 4.62 21.27 -1.00
CA VAL A 105 4.48 21.14 0.46
C VAL A 105 3.01 21.03 0.83
N VAL A 106 2.14 21.84 0.22
CA VAL A 106 0.69 21.78 0.45
C VAL A 106 0.14 20.39 0.14
N VAL A 107 0.49 19.85 -1.03
CA VAL A 107 0.08 18.50 -1.45
C VAL A 107 0.67 17.43 -0.53
N ALA A 108 1.94 17.53 -0.15
CA ALA A 108 2.56 16.57 0.75
C ALA A 108 1.89 16.57 2.13
N VAL A 109 1.64 17.75 2.70
CA VAL A 109 1.00 17.91 4.01
C VAL A 109 -0.43 17.39 4.01
N SER A 110 -1.22 17.67 2.96
CA SER A 110 -2.60 17.18 2.85
C SER A 110 -2.69 15.65 2.66
N ALA A 111 -1.66 15.04 2.07
CA ALA A 111 -1.57 13.60 1.91
C ALA A 111 -1.19 12.85 3.20
N VAL A 112 -0.66 13.51 4.22
CA VAL A 112 -0.18 12.84 5.45
C VAL A 112 -1.32 12.11 6.19
N PRO A 113 -2.44 12.73 6.56
CA PRO A 113 -3.51 12.03 7.29
C PRO A 113 -4.05 10.78 6.57
N PRO A 114 -4.44 10.83 5.26
CA PRO A 114 -4.94 9.63 4.59
C PRO A 114 -3.87 8.56 4.42
N THR A 115 -2.61 8.94 4.20
CA THR A 115 -1.49 7.98 4.10
C THR A 115 -1.25 7.25 5.41
N MET A 116 -1.26 7.97 6.54
CA MET A 116 -1.10 7.37 7.87
C MET A 116 -2.25 6.43 8.20
N LEU A 117 -3.49 6.82 7.88
CA LEU A 117 -4.65 5.95 8.06
C LEU A 117 -4.52 4.66 7.25
N GLY A 118 -4.15 4.75 5.96
CA GLY A 118 -3.95 3.59 5.10
C GLY A 118 -2.83 2.67 5.61
N ALA A 119 -1.72 3.24 6.08
CA ALA A 119 -0.61 2.47 6.63
C ALA A 119 -0.98 1.74 7.93
N ILE A 120 -1.70 2.40 8.84
CA ILE A 120 -2.19 1.78 10.08
C ILE A 120 -3.22 0.70 9.78
N ALA A 121 -4.15 0.95 8.85
CA ALA A 121 -5.14 -0.04 8.42
C ALA A 121 -4.47 -1.28 7.82
N HIS A 122 -3.44 -1.09 6.98
CA HIS A 122 -2.65 -2.20 6.43
C HIS A 122 -1.94 -2.99 7.53
N LEU A 123 -1.30 -2.31 8.49
CA LEU A 123 -0.69 -2.95 9.64
C LEU A 123 -1.71 -3.78 10.44
N ALA A 124 -2.89 -3.22 10.69
CA ALA A 124 -3.97 -3.91 11.41
C ALA A 124 -4.46 -5.15 10.64
N ALA A 125 -4.63 -5.05 9.32
CA ALA A 125 -5.01 -6.17 8.47
C ALA A 125 -3.94 -7.28 8.49
N LEU A 126 -2.65 -6.93 8.37
CA LEU A 126 -1.56 -7.89 8.48
C LEU A 126 -1.57 -8.61 9.83
N ALA A 127 -1.73 -7.86 10.92
CA ALA A 127 -1.79 -8.42 12.27
C ALA A 127 -3.02 -9.32 12.46
N ALA A 128 -4.16 -8.98 11.86
CA ALA A 128 -5.37 -9.79 11.94
C ALA A 128 -5.21 -11.12 11.18
N THR A 129 -4.67 -11.11 9.96
CA THR A 129 -4.48 -12.33 9.15
C THR A 129 -3.56 -13.35 9.84
N GLU A 130 -2.50 -12.88 10.52
CA GLU A 130 -1.60 -13.76 11.27
C GLU A 130 -2.25 -14.40 12.50
N ARG A 131 -3.12 -13.66 13.21
CA ARG A 131 -3.90 -14.20 14.33
C ARG A 131 -4.83 -15.31 13.87
N HIS A 132 -5.58 -15.10 12.79
CA HIS A 132 -6.47 -16.13 12.22
C HIS A 132 -5.70 -17.39 11.78
N THR A 133 -4.51 -17.22 11.21
CA THR A 133 -3.65 -18.36 10.82
C THR A 133 -3.20 -19.17 12.04
N THR A 134 -2.84 -18.47 13.13
CA THR A 134 -2.38 -19.09 14.38
C THR A 134 -3.52 -19.84 15.08
N ASP A 135 -4.71 -19.26 15.12
CA ASP A 135 -5.91 -19.87 15.74
C ASP A 135 -6.41 -21.08 14.93
N THR A 136 -6.36 -21.02 13.58
CA THR A 136 -6.72 -22.14 12.72
C THR A 136 -5.73 -23.30 12.89
N ALA A 137 -4.43 -23.02 12.95
CA ALA A 137 -3.40 -24.04 13.16
C ALA A 137 -3.40 -24.64 14.58
N ALA A 138 -3.98 -23.94 15.57
CA ALA A 138 -4.21 -24.48 16.91
C ALA A 138 -5.46 -25.39 16.95
N THR A 139 -6.48 -25.09 16.13
CA THR A 139 -7.71 -25.88 16.02
C THR A 139 -7.50 -27.20 15.27
N ASP A 140 -6.64 -27.22 14.24
CA ASP A 140 -6.29 -28.43 13.48
C ASP A 140 -5.31 -29.37 14.22
N ARG A 141 -4.84 -28.96 15.40
CA ARG A 141 -3.93 -29.75 16.25
C ARG A 141 -4.61 -30.46 17.41
N GLN A 142 -5.94 -30.58 17.38
CA GLN A 142 -6.65 -31.48 18.29
C GLN A 142 -6.40 -32.92 17.84
N PRO A 143 -5.69 -33.76 18.63
CA PRO A 143 -5.42 -35.13 18.23
C PRO A 143 -6.73 -35.90 18.22
N VAL A 144 -7.25 -36.18 17.04
CA VAL A 144 -8.20 -37.27 16.85
C VAL A 144 -7.41 -38.53 17.25
N SER A 145 -7.70 -39.05 18.44
CA SER A 145 -7.36 -40.43 18.81
C SER A 145 -8.19 -41.36 17.93
N ALA A 146 -7.78 -41.51 16.67
CA ALA A 146 -8.24 -42.58 15.80
C ALA A 146 -7.41 -43.82 16.12
N THR A 147 -7.94 -44.66 17.01
CA THR A 147 -7.56 -46.06 17.08
C THR A 147 -8.00 -46.71 15.77
N ALA A 148 -7.11 -46.77 14.77
CA ALA A 148 -7.32 -47.52 13.54
C ALA A 148 -6.17 -48.51 13.37
N THR A 149 -6.47 -49.73 13.78
CA THR A 149 -5.70 -50.97 13.64
C THR A 149 -5.15 -51.15 12.23
N THR A 150 -3.88 -51.54 12.18
CA THR A 150 -3.13 -52.05 11.04
C THR A 150 -3.93 -53.03 10.18
N GLN A 151 -4.04 -52.78 8.88
CA GLN A 151 -4.05 -53.87 7.90
C GLN A 151 -3.35 -53.45 6.62
N ARG A 152 -2.17 -54.06 6.42
CA ARG A 152 -1.31 -54.00 5.26
C ARG A 152 -1.83 -55.06 4.29
N HIS A 153 -2.24 -54.68 3.08
CA HIS A 153 -2.32 -55.61 1.95
C HIS A 153 -1.83 -54.93 0.67
N THR A 154 -1.13 -55.75 -0.08
CA THR A 154 -0.21 -55.49 -1.17
C THR A 154 -0.90 -55.45 -2.53
N ASP A 155 -0.26 -54.71 -3.42
CA ASP A 155 -0.05 -55.02 -4.84
C ASP A 155 -1.20 -54.84 -5.84
N SER A 156 -0.91 -54.04 -6.87
CA SER A 156 -1.20 -54.28 -8.29
C SER A 156 -1.48 -52.97 -9.03
N ALA A 157 -0.45 -52.47 -9.73
CA ALA A 157 -0.63 -51.76 -11.01
C ALA A 157 -0.50 -52.81 -12.13
N PRO A 158 -1.20 -52.65 -13.28
CA PRO A 158 -0.49 -52.09 -14.44
C PRO A 158 -1.35 -51.21 -15.39
N SER A 159 -0.64 -50.33 -16.13
CA SER A 159 -0.73 -49.91 -17.56
C SER A 159 -2.12 -49.86 -18.27
N THR A 160 -2.47 -48.94 -19.19
CA THR A 160 -1.75 -48.25 -20.28
C THR A 160 -2.75 -47.35 -21.06
N SER A 161 -2.22 -46.40 -21.86
CA SER A 161 -2.81 -45.72 -23.05
C SER A 161 -3.81 -44.57 -22.77
N ASP A 162 -3.51 -43.28 -23.01
CA ASP A 162 -3.12 -42.56 -24.24
C ASP A 162 -4.29 -42.39 -25.23
N ASP A 163 -4.90 -41.19 -25.29
CA ASP A 163 -5.24 -40.50 -26.55
C ASP A 163 -5.83 -39.07 -26.38
N ALA A 164 -5.26 -38.17 -27.20
CA ALA A 164 -5.86 -37.10 -28.00
C ALA A 164 -6.82 -36.02 -27.42
N ALA A 165 -6.25 -34.82 -27.27
CA ALA A 165 -6.57 -33.56 -27.96
C ALA A 165 -8.03 -33.10 -28.27
N THR A 166 -8.23 -31.80 -28.01
CA THR A 166 -9.17 -30.83 -28.66
C THR A 166 -10.51 -30.61 -27.96
N ARG A 167 -10.72 -29.42 -27.38
CA ARG A 167 -11.38 -28.27 -28.03
C ARG A 167 -11.69 -27.15 -27.03
N ALA A 168 -11.42 -25.93 -27.47
CA ALA A 168 -11.82 -24.68 -26.83
C ALA A 168 -13.34 -24.55 -26.70
N ALA A 169 -13.80 -24.01 -25.58
CA ALA A 169 -15.08 -23.29 -25.47
C ALA A 169 -15.05 -22.36 -24.23
N ALA A 170 -15.32 -21.08 -24.46
CA ALA A 170 -15.78 -20.09 -23.50
C ALA A 170 -17.14 -19.56 -24.00
N PRO A 171 -17.95 -18.81 -23.23
CA PRO A 171 -18.19 -18.78 -21.79
C PRO A 171 -19.70 -18.99 -21.46
N PRO A 172 -20.16 -18.75 -20.22
CA PRO A 172 -21.15 -17.67 -20.10
C PRO A 172 -20.89 -16.71 -18.94
N ASP A 173 -21.32 -15.47 -19.16
CA ASP A 173 -21.55 -14.39 -18.18
C ASP A 173 -22.58 -14.81 -17.10
N PRO A 174 -22.51 -14.25 -15.87
CA PRO A 174 -23.14 -12.94 -15.65
C PRO A 174 -22.35 -12.00 -14.72
N THR A 175 -22.05 -10.81 -15.25
CA THR A 175 -22.63 -9.52 -14.83
C THR A 175 -22.94 -9.27 -13.33
N LEU A 176 -22.36 -8.16 -12.85
CA LEU A 176 -22.69 -7.29 -11.69
C LEU A 176 -22.12 -7.65 -10.30
N ALA A 177 -20.93 -7.10 -10.03
CA ALA A 177 -20.76 -6.20 -8.88
C ALA A 177 -19.68 -5.16 -9.20
N ALA A 178 -20.14 -3.94 -9.47
CA ALA A 178 -19.31 -2.76 -9.57
C ALA A 178 -18.61 -2.49 -8.23
N THR A 179 -17.32 -2.22 -8.25
CA THR A 179 -16.73 -1.26 -7.32
C THR A 179 -15.64 -0.51 -8.06
N SER A 180 -15.91 0.78 -8.22
CA SER A 180 -15.06 1.80 -8.80
C SER A 180 -13.67 1.79 -8.18
N GLU A 181 -12.64 1.60 -9.00
CA GLU A 181 -11.29 1.99 -8.65
C GLU A 181 -10.72 2.81 -9.80
N HIS A 182 -11.19 4.06 -9.88
CA HIS A 182 -10.55 5.12 -10.66
C HIS A 182 -9.26 5.52 -9.93
N ALA A 183 -8.28 4.61 -9.96
CA ALA A 183 -6.94 4.84 -9.44
C ALA A 183 -6.12 5.54 -10.53
N ALA A 184 -6.18 6.87 -10.52
CA ALA A 184 -5.15 7.70 -11.15
C ALA A 184 -3.81 7.41 -10.44
N LEU A 185 -2.99 6.54 -11.03
CA LEU A 185 -1.62 6.24 -10.60
C LEU A 185 -0.64 7.29 -11.19
N PRO A 186 0.44 7.66 -10.46
CA PRO A 186 1.36 8.72 -10.85
C PRO A 186 2.21 8.39 -12.10
N PRO A 187 2.66 9.41 -12.87
CA PRO A 187 3.45 9.22 -14.09
C PRO A 187 4.91 8.92 -13.73
N GLY A 188 5.34 7.67 -13.90
CA GLY A 188 6.75 7.29 -13.73
C GLY A 188 7.01 5.79 -13.56
N GLY A 189 5.98 5.00 -13.26
CA GLY A 189 6.08 3.54 -13.14
C GLY A 189 5.94 2.80 -14.48
N LYS A 190 5.86 1.46 -14.41
CA LYS A 190 5.66 0.56 -15.57
C LYS A 190 4.53 1.02 -16.50
N ALA A 191 3.47 1.63 -15.96
CA ALA A 191 2.35 2.21 -16.72
C ALA A 191 2.76 3.36 -17.67
N ALA A 192 3.69 4.23 -17.27
CA ALA A 192 4.19 5.31 -18.13
C ALA A 192 5.01 4.77 -19.30
N ARG A 193 5.81 3.72 -19.09
CA ARG A 193 6.56 3.05 -20.16
C ARG A 193 5.63 2.33 -21.15
N MET A 194 4.57 1.71 -20.65
CA MET A 194 3.52 1.12 -21.49
C MET A 194 2.79 2.23 -22.26
N ARG A 195 2.46 3.36 -21.62
CA ARG A 195 1.74 4.47 -22.27
C ARG A 195 2.58 5.11 -23.38
N ALA A 196 3.87 5.36 -23.15
CA ALA A 196 4.78 5.84 -24.20
C ALA A 196 4.89 4.86 -25.38
N THR A 197 4.87 3.55 -25.11
CA THR A 197 4.86 2.53 -26.17
C THR A 197 3.55 2.54 -26.94
N PHE A 198 2.41 2.69 -26.26
CA PHE A 198 1.10 2.77 -26.89
C PHE A 198 0.97 4.03 -27.76
N GLU A 199 1.39 5.19 -27.25
CA GLU A 199 1.38 6.47 -27.97
C GLU A 199 2.23 6.38 -29.25
N ARG A 200 3.42 5.78 -29.19
CA ARG A 200 4.24 5.55 -30.39
C ARG A 200 3.52 4.71 -31.45
N TYR A 201 2.87 3.60 -31.07
CA TYR A 201 2.14 2.77 -32.03
C TYR A 201 0.89 3.48 -32.58
N ARG A 202 0.28 4.38 -31.81
CA ARG A 202 -0.81 5.24 -32.25
C ARG A 202 -0.35 6.26 -33.28
N ASP A 203 0.76 6.95 -33.02
CA ASP A 203 1.32 7.95 -33.93
C ASP A 203 1.79 7.30 -35.25
N GLU A 204 2.23 6.04 -35.19
CA GLU A 204 2.57 5.23 -36.36
C GLU A 204 1.36 4.63 -37.09
N GLY A 205 0.14 4.76 -36.57
CA GLY A 205 -1.08 4.16 -37.15
C GLY A 205 -1.11 2.64 -37.10
N ARG A 206 -0.34 2.01 -36.20
CA ARG A 206 -0.14 0.55 -36.12
C ARG A 206 -0.73 -0.06 -34.86
N LEU A 207 -1.78 0.55 -34.30
CA LEU A 207 -2.41 0.07 -33.07
C LEU A 207 -2.98 -1.36 -33.20
N ASP A 208 -3.35 -1.79 -34.41
CA ASP A 208 -3.88 -3.12 -34.67
C ASP A 208 -2.82 -4.22 -34.47
N GLU A 209 -1.54 -3.90 -34.68
CA GLU A 209 -0.42 -4.81 -34.45
C GLU A 209 -0.01 -4.91 -32.97
N LEU A 210 -0.43 -3.95 -32.15
CA LEU A 210 -0.04 -3.89 -30.74
C LEU A 210 -0.83 -4.92 -29.93
N THR A 211 -0.10 -5.88 -29.33
CA THR A 211 -0.67 -6.88 -28.43
C THR A 211 -0.39 -6.54 -26.97
N GLY A 212 -1.29 -6.94 -26.06
CA GLY A 212 -1.10 -6.71 -24.62
C GLY A 212 0.16 -7.38 -24.05
N ALA A 213 0.61 -8.48 -24.66
CA ALA A 213 1.87 -9.12 -24.30
C ALA A 213 3.10 -8.31 -24.78
N ALA A 214 3.06 -7.73 -25.97
CA ALA A 214 4.11 -6.83 -26.46
C ALA A 214 4.19 -5.55 -25.62
N LEU A 215 3.03 -5.00 -25.24
CA LEU A 215 2.93 -3.85 -24.36
C LEU A 215 3.50 -4.16 -22.98
N ALA A 216 3.19 -5.31 -22.39
CA ALA A 216 3.73 -5.73 -21.10
C ALA A 216 5.26 -5.90 -21.13
N ARG A 217 5.82 -6.44 -22.22
CA ARG A 217 7.28 -6.58 -22.39
C ARG A 217 8.01 -5.25 -22.42
N SER A 218 7.40 -4.18 -22.94
CA SER A 218 8.02 -2.84 -22.99
C SER A 218 8.33 -2.23 -21.61
N ALA A 219 7.67 -2.74 -20.56
CA ALA A 219 7.75 -2.19 -19.21
C ALA A 219 8.09 -3.24 -18.13
N ASP A 220 8.57 -4.41 -18.53
CA ASP A 220 8.84 -5.54 -17.64
C ASP A 220 7.61 -5.87 -16.74
N ALA A 221 6.43 -5.91 -17.36
CA ALA A 221 5.15 -6.14 -16.70
C ALA A 221 4.59 -7.52 -17.02
N THR A 222 3.63 -7.97 -16.19
CA THR A 222 2.91 -9.22 -16.43
C THR A 222 1.97 -9.10 -17.64
N PRO A 223 1.81 -10.15 -18.47
CA PRO A 223 0.97 -10.12 -19.67
C PRO A 223 -0.51 -9.73 -19.42
N SER A 224 -1.05 -10.08 -18.25
CA SER A 224 -2.41 -9.70 -17.84
C SER A 224 -2.58 -8.18 -17.71
N LEU A 225 -1.58 -7.50 -17.16
CA LEU A 225 -1.57 -6.06 -16.95
C LEU A 225 -1.49 -5.31 -18.28
N GLY A 226 -0.65 -5.78 -19.21
CA GLY A 226 -0.56 -5.19 -20.54
C GLY A 226 -1.84 -5.36 -21.37
N ARG A 227 -2.54 -6.51 -21.26
CA ARG A 227 -3.87 -6.68 -21.88
C ARG A 227 -4.91 -5.72 -21.32
N ARG A 228 -4.92 -5.53 -19.99
CA ARG A 228 -5.85 -4.61 -19.31
C ARG A 228 -5.65 -3.17 -19.78
N TYR A 229 -4.42 -2.67 -19.78
CA TYR A 229 -4.13 -1.30 -20.21
C TYR A 229 -4.40 -1.09 -21.71
N LEU A 230 -4.06 -2.07 -22.56
CA LEU A 230 -4.35 -1.98 -23.98
C LEU A 230 -5.87 -1.90 -24.26
N ALA A 231 -6.68 -2.71 -23.58
CA ALA A 231 -8.13 -2.68 -23.71
C ALA A 231 -8.71 -1.34 -23.24
N GLN A 232 -8.24 -0.83 -22.10
CA GLN A 232 -8.66 0.45 -21.57
C GLN A 232 -8.36 1.60 -22.55
N TRP A 233 -7.15 1.67 -23.08
CA TRP A 233 -6.76 2.79 -23.95
C TRP A 233 -7.39 2.72 -25.34
N ARG A 234 -7.76 1.53 -25.83
CA ARG A 234 -8.60 1.40 -27.04
C ARG A 234 -10.02 1.92 -26.79
N ALA A 235 -10.63 1.55 -25.67
CA ALA A 235 -11.95 2.06 -25.30
C ALA A 235 -11.95 3.60 -25.12
N GLU A 236 -10.87 4.19 -24.60
CA GLU A 236 -10.69 5.65 -24.53
C GLU A 236 -10.71 6.29 -25.93
N LEU A 237 -10.04 5.69 -26.92
CA LEU A 237 -10.05 6.19 -28.30
C LEU A 237 -11.43 6.07 -28.95
N ASP A 238 -12.11 4.96 -28.75
CA ASP A 238 -13.45 4.73 -29.30
C ASP A 238 -14.46 5.73 -28.70
N THR A 239 -14.33 6.04 -27.41
CA THR A 239 -15.19 7.04 -26.74
C THR A 239 -14.97 8.45 -27.27
N VAL A 240 -13.73 8.83 -27.56
CA VAL A 240 -13.41 10.14 -28.15
C VAL A 240 -13.94 10.23 -29.58
N ALA A 241 -13.81 9.17 -30.37
CA ALA A 241 -14.36 9.12 -31.72
C ALA A 241 -15.88 9.27 -31.75
N ASP A 242 -16.60 8.61 -30.83
CA ASP A 242 -18.06 8.69 -30.72
C ASP A 242 -18.55 10.09 -30.27
N THR A 243 -17.73 10.77 -29.45
CA THR A 243 -18.03 12.15 -29.00
C THR A 243 -17.85 13.18 -30.11
N ASP A 244 -16.83 13.01 -30.97
CA ASP A 244 -16.59 13.89 -32.11
C ASP A 244 -17.65 13.71 -33.22
N GLU A 245 -18.20 12.50 -33.38
CA GLU A 245 -19.25 12.21 -34.36
C GLU A 245 -20.63 12.79 -33.96
N HIS A 246 -20.92 12.90 -32.66
CA HIS A 246 -22.16 13.53 -32.15
C HIS A 246 -22.10 15.06 -32.05
N ALA A 247 -20.92 15.66 -32.21
CA ALA A 247 -20.70 17.10 -32.16
C ALA A 247 -20.70 17.78 -33.55
N ALA A 248 -20.77 17.00 -34.62
CA ALA A 248 -20.87 17.45 -36.01
C ALA A 248 -22.32 17.45 -36.53
#